data_AF-A0A5E8VAI6-F1
#
_entry.id   AF-A0A5E8VAI6-F1
#
_cell.length_a   1.000
_cell.length_b   1.000
_cell.length_c   1.000
_cell.angle_alpha   90.00
_cell.angle_beta   90.00
_cell.angle_gamma   90.00
#
_symmetry.space_group_name_H-M   'P 1'
#
loop_
_entity.id
_entity.type
_entity.pdbx_description
1 polymer ?
#
loop_
_entity_poly.entity_id
_entity_poly.type
_entity_poly.pdbx_seq_one_letter_code
_entity_poly.pdbx_strand_id
1 'polypeptide(L)'
;MIALGLASAGTALGAAAELGVRHRIDVMVSAEPDAPIFSRLKGAKGELSFTVRLSANSRESKFFGMLRPSFPDIVVPDGAGQLLVQQTKLWEEEVCHQRRGLPKVTVTQLAGHFAEGEGRIEISAINRHIGVLVPPDELTPGIKLDPGSDSFGLFYAFRAQTRNSRLNVDVKIYPIDCFL
;
A
#
# COMPACT_ATOMS: atom_id res chain seq x y z
N MET A 1 -0.70 30.74 68.14
CA MET A 1 -0.96 29.48 67.41
C MET A 1 -0.64 29.72 65.95
N ILE A 2 0.48 29.19 65.48
CA ILE A 2 0.92 29.27 64.08
C ILE A 2 0.39 28.00 63.41
N ALA A 3 -0.52 28.15 62.45
CA ALA A 3 -0.99 27.04 61.61
C ALA A 3 -0.32 27.16 60.23
N LEU A 4 0.80 26.47 60.05
CA LEU A 4 1.33 26.11 58.74
C LEU A 4 0.73 24.74 58.38
N GLY A 5 -0.23 24.71 57.47
CA GLY A 5 -0.77 23.49 56.87
C GLY A 5 -0.28 23.38 55.43
N LEU A 6 0.56 22.37 55.19
CA LEU A 6 1.29 22.11 53.94
C LEU A 6 0.37 21.93 52.73
N ALA A 7 0.76 22.57 51.62
CA ALA A 7 0.22 22.26 50.29
C ALA A 7 0.63 20.84 49.89
N SER A 8 -0.34 20.01 49.52
CA SER A 8 -0.09 18.73 48.89
C SER A 8 0.35 18.96 47.44
N ALA A 9 1.66 19.12 47.24
CA ALA A 9 2.30 18.94 45.94
C ALA A 9 2.26 17.44 45.60
N GLY A 10 1.12 16.98 45.11
CA GLY A 10 0.94 15.62 44.58
C GLY A 10 1.49 15.56 43.15
N THR A 11 2.79 15.31 43.01
CA THR A 11 3.37 14.77 41.78
C THR A 11 2.83 13.36 41.54
N ALA A 12 1.78 13.22 40.73
CA ALA A 12 1.55 12.00 39.98
C ALA A 12 2.19 12.23 38.60
N LEU A 13 3.47 11.87 38.51
CA LEU A 13 4.16 11.60 37.26
C LEU A 13 3.26 10.69 36.43
N GLY A 14 2.78 11.18 35.28
CA GLY A 14 2.09 10.35 34.31
C GLY A 14 2.95 9.12 34.03
N ALA A 15 2.36 7.93 34.15
CA ALA A 15 2.99 6.70 33.71
C ALA A 15 3.61 6.97 32.33
N ALA A 16 4.90 6.65 32.16
CA ALA A 16 5.55 6.76 30.87
C ALA A 16 4.70 5.99 29.86
N ALA A 17 3.96 6.70 29.01
CA ALA A 17 3.08 6.07 28.04
C ALA A 17 3.94 5.13 27.19
N GLU A 18 3.61 3.83 27.21
CA GLU A 18 4.37 2.86 26.43
C GLU A 18 4.23 3.24 24.94
N LEU A 19 5.35 3.49 24.27
CA LEU A 19 5.37 3.82 22.85
C LEU A 19 4.99 2.58 22.04
N GLY A 20 3.81 2.63 21.43
CA GLY A 20 3.31 1.64 20.49
C GLY A 20 3.56 2.05 19.03
N VAL A 21 2.95 1.28 18.14
CA VAL A 21 2.92 1.55 16.71
C VAL A 21 1.54 1.20 16.16
N ARG A 22 1.14 1.93 15.12
CA ARG A 22 0.01 1.60 14.25
C ARG A 22 0.50 1.67 12.81
N HIS A 23 -0.01 0.80 11.95
CA HIS A 23 0.47 0.76 10.56
C HIS A 23 -0.49 1.48 9.62
N ARG A 24 0.05 2.21 8.64
CA ARG A 24 -0.68 2.70 7.47
C ARG A 24 -0.11 2.06 6.21
N ILE A 25 -0.99 1.74 5.27
CA ILE A 25 -0.63 1.13 4.00
C ILE A 25 -1.14 2.02 2.87
N ASP A 26 -0.22 2.47 2.04
CA ASP A 26 -0.53 3.19 0.81
C ASP A 26 -0.10 2.37 -0.40
N VAL A 27 -0.69 2.68 -1.55
CA VAL A 27 -0.35 2.08 -2.83
C VAL A 27 -0.15 3.14 -3.89
N MET A 28 0.70 2.82 -4.87
CA MET A 28 0.81 3.55 -6.12
C MET A 28 0.98 2.56 -7.27
N VAL A 29 0.59 2.99 -8.47
CA VAL A 29 0.80 2.20 -9.69
C VAL A 29 1.63 3.00 -10.66
N SER A 30 2.68 2.37 -11.20
CA SER A 30 3.50 2.90 -12.28
C SER A 30 3.62 1.85 -13.39
N ALA A 31 4.19 2.24 -14.52
CA ALA A 31 4.53 1.33 -15.59
C ALA A 31 6.01 1.48 -15.93
N GLU A 32 6.66 0.38 -16.33
CA GLU A 32 8.04 0.42 -16.82
C GLU A 32 8.15 1.31 -18.07
N PRO A 33 9.32 1.91 -18.35
CA PRO A 33 9.48 2.80 -19.50
C PRO A 33 9.16 2.17 -20.85
N ASP A 34 9.34 0.85 -20.97
CA ASP A 34 9.06 0.04 -22.15
C ASP A 34 7.66 -0.60 -22.14
N ALA A 35 6.80 -0.23 -21.18
CA ALA A 35 5.48 -0.82 -21.04
C ALA A 35 4.61 -0.56 -22.29
N PRO A 36 3.85 -1.56 -22.76
CA PRO A 36 3.00 -1.43 -23.95
C PRO A 36 2.04 -0.24 -23.92
N ILE A 37 1.59 0.17 -22.73
CA ILE A 37 0.67 1.29 -22.51
C ILE A 37 1.22 2.62 -23.02
N PHE A 38 2.52 2.88 -22.90
CA PHE A 38 3.13 4.14 -23.36
C PHE A 38 3.34 4.21 -24.87
N SER A 39 3.40 3.06 -25.54
CA SER A 39 3.57 3.02 -27.00
C SER A 39 2.26 3.21 -27.76
N ARG A 40 1.12 2.85 -27.17
CA ARG A 40 -0.17 2.74 -27.87
C ARG A 40 -1.26 3.67 -27.36
N LEU A 41 -1.14 4.15 -26.12
CA LEU A 41 -2.28 4.69 -25.37
C LEU A 41 -1.91 5.93 -24.54
N LYS A 42 -1.00 6.79 -25.01
CA LYS A 42 -0.68 8.04 -24.30
C LYS A 42 -1.91 8.96 -24.29
N GLY A 43 -2.30 9.45 -23.12
CA GLY A 43 -3.53 10.26 -22.97
C GLY A 43 -4.81 9.43 -22.91
N ALA A 44 -4.75 8.13 -23.17
CA ALA A 44 -5.89 7.23 -23.08
C ALA A 44 -6.45 7.18 -21.66
N LYS A 45 -7.75 6.93 -21.55
CA LYS A 45 -8.42 6.73 -20.28
C LYS A 45 -8.56 5.24 -19.98
N GLY A 46 -8.59 4.92 -18.70
CA GLY A 46 -8.78 3.56 -18.26
C GLY A 46 -9.11 3.45 -16.80
N GLU A 47 -9.17 2.22 -16.35
CA GLU A 47 -9.40 1.87 -14.97
C GLU A 47 -8.49 0.72 -14.56
N LEU A 48 -8.12 0.70 -13.29
CA LEU A 48 -7.42 -0.41 -12.66
C LEU A 48 -8.10 -0.77 -11.36
N SER A 49 -8.23 -2.07 -11.12
CA SER A 49 -8.60 -2.64 -9.82
C SER A 49 -7.61 -3.72 -9.46
N PHE A 50 -7.36 -3.89 -8.17
CA PHE A 50 -6.50 -4.97 -7.71
C PHE A 50 -6.97 -5.52 -6.39
N THR A 51 -6.52 -6.73 -6.09
CA THR A 51 -6.81 -7.39 -4.83
C THR A 51 -5.53 -7.45 -3.99
N VAL A 52 -5.61 -6.94 -2.76
CA VAL A 52 -4.51 -6.96 -1.78
C VAL A 52 -4.92 -7.82 -0.60
N ARG A 53 -4.19 -8.91 -0.38
CA ARG A 53 -4.29 -9.71 0.84
C ARG A 53 -3.51 -9.03 1.96
N LEU A 54 -4.19 -8.71 3.05
CA LEU A 54 -3.60 -8.08 4.23
C LEU A 54 -3.79 -8.98 5.45
N SER A 55 -2.71 -9.17 6.21
CA SER A 55 -2.72 -9.76 7.54
C SER A 55 -1.92 -8.90 8.51
N ALA A 56 -2.60 -8.29 9.46
CA ALA A 56 -2.03 -7.50 10.54
C ALA A 56 -2.54 -8.05 11.87
N ASN A 57 -1.71 -8.83 12.57
CA ASN A 57 -2.09 -9.48 13.82
C ASN A 57 -1.19 -9.03 14.98
N SER A 58 -1.76 -8.25 15.89
CA SER A 58 -1.27 -7.93 17.23
C SER A 58 -2.00 -8.74 18.30
N ARG A 59 -1.58 -8.54 19.54
CA ARG A 59 -2.40 -8.87 20.71
C ARG A 59 -3.65 -7.96 20.78
N GLU A 60 -3.49 -6.69 20.45
CA GLU A 60 -4.48 -5.60 20.55
C GLU A 60 -5.35 -5.42 19.30
N SER A 61 -4.90 -5.85 18.11
CA SER A 61 -5.61 -5.71 16.83
C SER A 61 -5.43 -6.98 16.01
N LYS A 62 -6.50 -7.48 15.39
CA LYS A 62 -6.43 -8.65 14.50
C LYS A 62 -7.20 -8.37 13.23
N PHE A 63 -6.47 -8.12 12.16
CA PHE A 63 -7.02 -7.94 10.83
C PHE A 63 -6.50 -9.02 9.88
N PHE A 64 -7.43 -9.67 9.20
CA PHE A 64 -7.17 -10.48 8.03
C PHE A 64 -8.26 -10.23 7.00
N GLY A 65 -7.87 -9.87 5.78
CA GLY A 65 -8.85 -9.57 4.75
C GLY A 65 -8.26 -9.38 3.36
N MET A 66 -9.16 -9.25 2.40
CA MET A 66 -8.84 -8.91 1.01
C MET A 66 -9.36 -7.50 0.74
N LEU A 67 -8.46 -6.54 0.59
CA LEU A 67 -8.76 -5.19 0.15
C LEU A 67 -8.90 -5.19 -1.38
N ARG A 68 -9.88 -4.46 -1.91
CA ARG A 68 -10.17 -4.42 -3.36
C ARG A 68 -10.28 -2.99 -3.85
N PRO A 69 -9.18 -2.21 -3.82
CA PRO A 69 -9.21 -0.86 -4.36
C PRO A 69 -9.49 -0.88 -5.87
N SER A 70 -10.21 0.14 -6.31
CA SER A 70 -10.51 0.41 -7.71
C SER A 70 -10.21 1.88 -7.99
N PHE A 71 -9.62 2.15 -9.15
CA PHE A 71 -9.18 3.44 -9.62
C PHE A 71 -9.80 3.67 -10.99
N PRO A 72 -11.00 4.25 -11.05
CA PRO A 72 -11.58 4.69 -12.31
C PRO A 72 -10.85 5.94 -12.82
N ASP A 73 -11.08 6.27 -14.09
CA ASP A 73 -10.67 7.55 -14.69
C ASP A 73 -9.15 7.83 -14.68
N ILE A 74 -8.33 6.78 -14.76
CA ILE A 74 -6.89 6.93 -14.93
C ILE A 74 -6.61 7.46 -16.33
N VAL A 75 -5.78 8.50 -16.43
CA VAL A 75 -5.22 8.97 -17.70
C VAL A 75 -3.78 8.46 -17.81
N VAL A 76 -3.46 7.79 -18.90
CA VAL A 76 -2.09 7.34 -19.17
C VAL A 76 -1.20 8.57 -19.39
N PRO A 77 -0.13 8.74 -18.60
CA PRO A 77 0.72 9.92 -18.70
C PRO A 77 1.54 9.92 -20.00
N ASP A 78 1.93 11.12 -20.43
CA ASP A 78 2.66 11.34 -21.70
C ASP A 78 4.07 10.72 -21.72
N GLY A 79 4.65 10.54 -20.53
CA GLY A 79 6.02 10.11 -20.33
C GLY A 79 6.16 8.96 -19.33
N ALA A 80 7.16 8.11 -19.60
CA ALA A 80 7.61 7.08 -18.67
C ALA A 80 8.04 7.69 -17.32
N GLY A 81 7.89 6.91 -16.25
CA GLY A 81 8.29 7.31 -14.90
C GLY A 81 7.23 8.12 -14.13
N GLN A 82 6.12 8.47 -14.76
CA GLN A 82 4.96 9.03 -14.05
C GLN A 82 4.05 7.92 -13.52
N LEU A 83 3.38 8.19 -12.39
CA LEU A 83 2.45 7.26 -11.78
C LEU A 83 1.13 7.25 -12.55
N LEU A 84 0.63 6.04 -12.84
CA LEU A 84 -0.75 5.81 -13.29
C LEU A 84 -1.73 6.05 -12.14
N VAL A 85 -1.38 5.58 -10.94
CA VAL A 85 -2.16 5.80 -9.73
C VAL A 85 -1.24 6.47 -8.71
N GLN A 86 -1.62 7.69 -8.34
CA GLN A 86 -0.93 8.45 -7.30
C GLN A 86 -0.99 7.73 -5.95
N GLN A 87 -0.08 8.06 -5.06
CA GLN A 87 -0.05 7.47 -3.73
C GLN A 87 -1.40 7.63 -3.03
N THR A 88 -2.06 6.50 -2.76
CA THR A 88 -3.41 6.43 -2.20
C THR A 88 -3.42 5.52 -0.99
N LYS A 89 -4.05 5.96 0.10
CA LYS A 89 -4.22 5.15 1.31
C LYS A 89 -5.17 3.99 1.05
N LEU A 90 -4.72 2.77 1.35
CA LEU A 90 -5.53 1.55 1.27
C LEU A 90 -6.11 1.14 2.61
N TRP A 91 -5.32 1.27 3.66
CA TRP A 91 -5.69 0.80 4.98
C TRP A 91 -4.86 1.50 6.05
N GLU A 92 -5.45 1.65 7.23
CA GLU A 92 -4.78 2.21 8.38
C GLU A 92 -5.32 1.51 9.61
N GLU A 93 -4.41 1.15 10.51
CA GLU A 93 -4.77 0.50 11.76
C GLU A 93 -5.39 1.52 12.71
N GLU A 94 -6.55 1.17 13.25
CA GLU A 94 -7.31 2.03 14.17
C GLU A 94 -6.72 2.05 15.58
N VAL A 95 -6.09 0.94 16.00
CA VAL A 95 -5.64 0.73 17.38
C VAL A 95 -4.11 0.73 17.44
N CYS A 96 -3.56 1.54 18.35
CA CYS A 96 -2.15 1.50 18.69
C CYS A 96 -1.82 0.15 19.36
N HIS A 97 -0.75 -0.51 18.94
CA HIS A 97 -0.39 -1.82 19.47
C HIS A 97 1.11 -1.91 19.79
N GLN A 98 1.50 -2.91 20.57
CA GLN A 98 2.91 -3.11 20.91
C GLN A 98 3.75 -3.36 19.64
N ARG A 99 4.95 -2.78 19.56
CA ARG A 99 5.82 -2.92 18.38
C ARG A 99 6.13 -4.38 18.08
N ARG A 100 5.95 -4.78 16.82
CA ARG A 100 6.24 -6.12 16.29
C ARG A 100 6.68 -6.02 14.82
N GLY A 101 6.78 -7.16 14.15
CA GLY A 101 7.00 -7.22 12.71
C GLY A 101 5.90 -6.53 11.89
N LEU A 102 6.26 -6.13 10.67
CA LEU A 102 5.35 -5.47 9.73
C LEU A 102 4.14 -6.34 9.38
N PRO A 103 2.98 -5.73 9.06
CA PRO A 103 1.86 -6.47 8.49
C PRO A 103 2.28 -7.16 7.18
N LYS A 104 1.75 -8.35 6.95
CA LYS A 104 1.95 -9.08 5.69
C LYS A 104 0.98 -8.53 4.66
N VAL A 105 1.51 -7.92 3.62
CA VAL A 105 0.74 -7.33 2.52
C VAL A 105 1.16 -8.00 1.21
N THR A 106 0.19 -8.42 0.40
CA THR A 106 0.48 -9.11 -0.87
C THR A 106 -0.58 -8.75 -1.90
N VAL A 107 -0.18 -8.14 -3.01
CA VAL A 107 -1.06 -7.99 -4.19
C VAL A 107 -1.21 -9.36 -4.83
N THR A 108 -2.45 -9.79 -5.08
CA THR A 108 -2.73 -11.14 -5.60
C THR A 108 -3.32 -11.13 -7.00
N GLN A 109 -3.88 -10.00 -7.42
CA GLN A 109 -4.51 -9.80 -8.72
C GLN A 109 -4.45 -8.32 -9.09
N LEU A 110 -4.24 -8.04 -10.38
CA LEU A 110 -4.41 -6.73 -11.01
C LEU A 110 -5.28 -6.92 -12.26
N ALA A 111 -6.32 -6.12 -12.40
CA ALA A 111 -7.24 -6.17 -13.51
C ALA A 111 -7.64 -4.75 -13.95
N GLY A 112 -8.10 -4.61 -15.19
CA GLY A 112 -8.58 -3.34 -15.70
C GLY A 112 -8.34 -3.22 -17.19
N HIS A 113 -8.48 -2.01 -17.72
CA HIS A 113 -8.24 -1.76 -19.13
C HIS A 113 -7.92 -0.29 -19.38
N PHE A 114 -7.23 -0.03 -20.48
CA PHE A 114 -7.01 1.31 -21.02
C PHE A 114 -7.45 1.32 -22.48
N ALA A 115 -8.16 2.37 -22.88
CA ALA A 115 -8.67 2.49 -24.24
C ALA A 115 -8.68 3.94 -24.76
N GLU A 116 -8.41 4.09 -26.04
CA GLU A 116 -8.54 5.34 -26.79
C GLU A 116 -8.80 5.02 -28.26
N GLY A 117 -9.92 5.53 -28.80
CA GLY A 117 -10.35 5.20 -30.17
C GLY A 117 -10.49 3.69 -30.40
N GLU A 118 -9.74 3.16 -31.37
CA GLU A 118 -9.69 1.72 -31.68
C GLU A 118 -8.65 0.94 -30.84
N GLY A 119 -7.78 1.65 -30.10
CA GLY A 119 -6.76 1.04 -29.26
C GLY A 119 -7.32 0.62 -27.91
N ARG A 120 -7.10 -0.65 -27.52
CA ARG A 120 -7.47 -1.17 -26.19
C ARG A 120 -6.41 -2.14 -25.66
N ILE A 121 -6.04 -1.98 -24.40
CA ILE A 121 -5.21 -2.93 -23.66
C ILE A 121 -6.02 -3.45 -22.47
N GLU A 122 -6.24 -4.76 -22.45
CA GLU A 122 -6.77 -5.47 -21.30
C GLU A 122 -5.66 -5.82 -20.32
N ILE A 123 -5.91 -5.59 -19.04
CA ILE A 123 -5.05 -5.98 -17.93
C ILE A 123 -5.77 -7.07 -17.15
N SER A 124 -5.15 -8.24 -17.08
CA SER A 124 -5.63 -9.36 -16.26
C SER A 124 -4.43 -10.18 -15.81
N ALA A 125 -3.85 -9.76 -14.69
CA ALA A 125 -2.69 -10.36 -14.09
C ALA A 125 -3.02 -11.01 -12.74
N ILE A 126 -2.62 -12.26 -12.57
CA ILE A 126 -2.78 -13.00 -11.32
C ILE A 126 -1.48 -13.69 -10.94
N ASN A 127 -1.33 -14.01 -9.66
CA ASN A 127 -0.20 -14.83 -9.21
C ASN A 127 -0.27 -16.20 -9.87
N ARG A 128 0.84 -16.65 -10.45
CA ARG A 128 0.94 -18.00 -11.02
C ARG A 128 0.83 -19.05 -9.92
N HIS A 129 0.02 -20.08 -10.16
CA HIS A 129 -0.09 -21.26 -9.31
C HIS A 129 0.31 -22.51 -10.09
N ILE A 130 1.16 -23.35 -9.50
CA ILE A 130 1.56 -24.62 -10.14
C ILE A 130 0.33 -25.51 -10.29
N GLY A 131 0.16 -26.13 -11.46
CA GLY A 131 -0.99 -27.00 -11.77
C GLY A 131 -2.23 -26.25 -12.27
N VAL A 132 -2.15 -24.94 -12.48
CA VAL A 132 -3.22 -24.13 -13.08
C VAL A 132 -2.77 -23.63 -14.46
N LEU A 133 -3.74 -23.33 -15.34
CA LEU A 133 -3.48 -22.69 -16.63
C LEU A 133 -2.66 -21.41 -16.47
N VAL A 134 -1.74 -21.18 -17.40
CA VAL A 134 -0.92 -19.95 -17.42
C VAL A 134 -1.85 -18.76 -17.66
N PRO A 135 -1.82 -17.74 -16.79
CA PRO A 135 -2.66 -16.56 -16.99
C PRO A 135 -2.17 -15.73 -18.19
N PRO A 136 -3.06 -14.92 -18.81
CA PRO A 136 -2.67 -14.00 -19.89
C PRO A 136 -1.55 -13.04 -19.48
N ASP A 137 -1.49 -12.67 -18.20
CA ASP A 137 -0.40 -11.93 -17.58
C ASP A 137 -0.07 -12.50 -16.20
N GLU A 138 1.21 -12.56 -15.87
CA GLU A 138 1.71 -13.11 -14.61
C GLU A 138 2.04 -11.97 -13.64
N LEU A 139 1.49 -12.02 -12.44
CA LEU A 139 1.84 -11.10 -11.35
C LEU A 139 2.89 -11.75 -10.44
N THR A 140 4.02 -11.06 -10.27
CA THR A 140 5.08 -11.44 -9.32
C THR A 140 5.01 -10.53 -8.11
N PRO A 141 4.48 -10.98 -6.97
CA PRO A 141 4.34 -10.16 -5.78
C PRO A 141 5.58 -10.20 -4.87
N GLY A 142 5.69 -9.22 -3.97
CA GLY A 142 6.61 -9.29 -2.83
C GLY A 142 8.07 -8.99 -3.16
N ILE A 143 8.35 -8.34 -4.30
CA ILE A 143 9.67 -7.81 -4.63
C ILE A 143 9.99 -6.73 -3.61
N LYS A 144 10.98 -6.96 -2.74
CA LYS A 144 11.38 -5.98 -1.73
C LYS A 144 12.04 -4.78 -2.42
N LEU A 145 11.57 -3.58 -2.10
CA LEU A 145 12.21 -2.33 -2.49
C LEU A 145 13.02 -1.77 -1.33
N ASP A 146 13.92 -0.83 -1.63
CA ASP A 146 14.65 -0.12 -0.59
C ASP A 146 13.68 0.69 0.28
N PRO A 147 13.89 0.71 1.62
CA PRO A 147 13.15 1.61 2.49
C PRO A 147 13.37 3.06 2.08
N GLY A 148 12.36 3.90 2.32
CA GLY A 148 12.42 5.31 1.98
C GLY A 148 11.73 6.17 3.03
N SER A 149 11.68 7.47 2.74
CA SER A 149 10.96 8.45 3.53
C SER A 149 10.22 9.43 2.62
N ASP A 150 9.01 9.79 2.98
CA ASP A 150 8.25 10.87 2.35
C ASP A 150 7.53 11.72 3.41
N SER A 151 6.54 12.52 2.99
CA SER A 151 5.78 13.40 3.89
C SER A 151 5.01 12.67 4.99
N PHE A 152 4.76 11.36 4.86
CA PHE A 152 4.14 10.54 5.91
C PHE A 152 5.16 9.89 6.86
N GLY A 153 6.46 10.03 6.57
CA GLY A 153 7.56 9.50 7.37
C GLY A 153 8.29 8.34 6.70
N LEU A 154 8.97 7.54 7.52
CA LEU A 154 9.70 6.34 7.07
C LEU A 154 8.72 5.27 6.58
N PHE A 155 9.07 4.58 5.50
CA PHE A 155 8.28 3.47 4.98
C PHE A 155 9.13 2.29 4.52
N TYR A 156 8.51 1.11 4.59
CA TYR A 156 8.98 -0.09 3.91
C TYR A 156 8.15 -0.30 2.64
N ALA A 157 8.78 -0.68 1.54
CA ALA A 157 8.08 -0.82 0.26
C ALA A 157 8.26 -2.21 -0.35
N PHE A 158 7.18 -2.70 -0.96
CA PHE A 158 7.14 -3.96 -1.71
C PHE A 158 6.43 -3.72 -3.03
N ARG A 159 6.97 -4.32 -4.10
CA ARG A 159 6.41 -4.26 -5.45
C ARG A 159 5.75 -5.57 -5.81
N ALA A 160 4.59 -5.47 -6.45
CA ALA A 160 4.06 -6.51 -7.30
C ALA A 160 4.18 -6.06 -8.76
N GLN A 161 4.81 -6.86 -9.60
CA GLN A 161 5.10 -6.50 -10.98
C GLN A 161 4.41 -7.47 -11.93
N THR A 162 3.74 -6.95 -12.95
CA THR A 162 3.21 -7.77 -14.05
C THR A 162 4.26 -8.02 -15.11
N ARG A 163 4.19 -9.19 -15.74
CA ARG A 163 5.22 -9.63 -16.69
C ARG A 163 5.00 -9.04 -18.09
N ASN A 164 3.77 -9.09 -18.59
CA ASN A 164 3.44 -8.72 -19.96
C ASN A 164 2.98 -7.26 -20.06
N SER A 165 2.12 -6.80 -19.14
CA SER A 165 1.69 -5.40 -19.11
C SER A 165 2.72 -4.45 -18.50
N ARG A 166 3.75 -4.98 -17.82
CA ARG A 166 4.89 -4.22 -17.28
C ARG A 166 4.45 -3.11 -16.31
N LEU A 167 3.40 -3.40 -15.54
CA LEU A 167 2.86 -2.53 -14.49
C LEU A 167 3.47 -2.90 -13.15
N ASN A 168 3.74 -1.89 -12.35
CA ASN A 168 4.26 -2.00 -10.99
C ASN A 168 3.21 -1.49 -10.02
N VAL A 169 2.82 -2.33 -9.07
CA VAL A 169 1.99 -1.96 -7.92
C VAL A 169 2.90 -1.91 -6.70
N ASP A 170 3.24 -0.70 -6.27
CA ASP A 170 4.11 -0.47 -5.13
C ASP A 170 3.27 -0.22 -3.88
N VAL A 171 3.49 -1.05 -2.87
CA VAL A 171 2.83 -0.99 -1.57
C VAL A 171 3.82 -0.42 -0.56
N LYS A 172 3.47 0.70 0.05
CA LYS A 172 4.24 1.32 1.14
C LYS A 172 3.57 1.03 2.48
N ILE A 173 4.38 0.64 3.47
CA ILE A 173 3.96 0.36 4.84
C ILE A 173 4.65 1.37 5.76
N TYR A 174 3.86 2.21 6.40
CA TYR A 174 4.30 3.23 7.33
C TYR A 174 4.07 2.76 8.77
N PRO A 175 5.13 2.52 9.56
CA PRO A 175 5.02 2.42 11.01
C PRO A 175 4.85 3.82 11.59
N ILE A 176 3.69 4.10 12.19
CA ILE A 176 3.40 5.38 12.82
C ILE A 176 3.44 5.20 14.33
N ASP A 177 4.33 5.94 14.99
CA ASP A 177 4.47 5.92 16.44
C ASP A 177 3.22 6.48 17.11
N CYS A 178 2.79 5.83 18.19
CA CYS A 178 1.61 6.21 18.96
C CYS A 178 1.76 5.80 20.43
N PHE A 179 0.85 6.26 21.28
CA PHE A 179 0.81 5.89 22.69
C PHE A 179 -0.24 4.79 22.90
N LEU A 180 0.12 3.76 23.67
CA LEU A 180 -0.77 2.68 24.09
C LEU A 180 -1.77 3.13 25.16
#